data_AF-A0A1Y4GCP9-F1
#
_entry.id   AF-A0A1Y4GCP9-F1
#
_cell.length_a   1.000
_cell.length_b   1.000
_cell.length_c   1.000
_cell.angle_alpha   90.00
_cell.angle_beta   90.00
_cell.angle_gamma   90.00
#
_symmetry.space_group_name_H-M   'P 1'
#
loop_
_entity.id
_entity.type
_entity.pdbx_description
1 polymer ?
#
loop_
_entity_poly.entity_id
_entity_poly.type
_entity_poly.pdbx_seq_one_letter_code
_entity_poly.pdbx_strand_id
1 'polypeptide(L)' 'MGAEEASKPEDFITALADLQRECGADGLKMSGCVTAPYEFEKMAKNAMDSMCWLFVGGRVELPIEDCAEIYKKSYR' A
#
# COMPACT_ATOMS: atom_id res chain seq x y z
N MET A 1 12.35 9.91 16.15
CA MET A 1 11.51 9.20 15.17
C MET A 1 12.04 9.56 13.79
N GLY A 2 12.52 8.56 13.04
CA GLY A 2 13.21 8.75 11.75
C GLY A 2 14.48 7.90 11.70
N ALA A 3 15.10 7.81 10.51
CA ALA A 3 16.41 7.16 10.33
C ALA A 3 17.50 8.24 10.34
N GLU A 4 18.25 8.35 11.45
CA GLU A 4 19.28 9.40 11.65
C GLU A 4 20.40 9.32 10.60
N GLU A 5 20.72 8.11 10.13
CA GLU A 5 21.76 7.82 9.15
C GLU A 5 21.20 7.61 7.73
N ALA A 6 20.01 8.15 7.43
CA ALA A 6 19.41 8.02 6.09
C ALA A 6 20.29 8.69 5.02
N SER A 7 20.66 7.92 4.00
CA SER A 7 21.52 8.35 2.89
C SER A 7 20.88 8.12 1.52
N LYS A 8 19.83 7.30 1.44
CA LYS A 8 19.08 7.00 0.22
C LYS A 8 17.57 6.93 0.47
N PRO A 9 16.73 7.14 -0.57
CA PRO A 9 15.27 7.12 -0.41
C PRO A 9 14.71 5.82 0.18
N GLU A 10 15.34 4.68 -0.09
CA GLU A 10 14.91 3.37 0.40
C GLU A 10 15.04 3.24 1.92
N ASP A 11 15.88 4.06 2.56
CA ASP A 11 16.02 4.05 4.03
C ASP A 11 14.70 4.46 4.72
N PHE A 12 13.85 5.23 4.02
CA PHE A 12 12.49 5.49 4.49
C PHE A 12 11.65 4.22 4.59
N ILE A 13 11.79 3.28 3.64
CA ILE A 13 11.05 2.02 3.65
C ILE A 13 11.48 1.18 4.85
N THR A 14 12.77 1.16 5.17
CA THR A 14 13.29 0.50 6.39
C THR A 14 12.73 1.13 7.66
N ALA A 15 12.80 2.46 7.78
CA ALA A 15 12.26 3.17 8.94
C ALA A 15 10.75 2.96 9.11
N LEU A 16 10.01 2.90 8.00
CA LEU A 16 8.58 2.61 8.01
C LEU A 16 8.28 1.18 8.49
N ALA A 17 9.07 0.19 8.06
CA ALA A 17 8.92 -1.19 8.50
C ALA A 17 9.21 -1.36 10.01
N ASP A 18 10.20 -0.65 10.53
CA ASP A 18 10.51 -0.65 11.96
C ASP A 18 9.39 0.01 12.78
N LEU A 19 8.87 1.15 12.31
CA LEU A 19 7.72 1.81 12.94
C LEU A 19 6.49 0.89 12.97
N GLN A 20 6.19 0.19 11.87
CA GLN A 20 5.09 -0.78 11.82
C GLN A 20 5.27 -1.88 12.87
N ARG A 21 6.49 -2.38 13.07
CA ARG A 21 6.79 -3.40 14.09
C ARG A 21 6.62 -2.87 15.51
N GLU A 22 7.12 -1.68 15.79
CA GLU A 22 6.95 -1.02 17.10
C GLU A 22 5.48 -0.77 17.44
N CYS A 23 4.66 -0.48 16.42
CA CYS A 23 3.21 -0.34 16.57
C CYS A 23 2.44 -1.67 16.56
N GLY A 24 3.10 -2.82 16.34
CA GLY A 24 2.45 -4.13 16.21
C GLY A 24 1.57 -4.27 14.96
N ALA A 25 1.83 -3.46 13.93
CA ALA A 25 1.09 -3.41 12.67
C ALA A 25 1.77 -4.17 11.51
N ASP A 26 2.99 -4.68 11.72
CA ASP A 26 3.80 -5.39 10.72
C ASP A 26 3.21 -6.76 10.30
N GLY A 27 2.35 -7.33 11.15
CA GLY A 27 1.61 -8.56 10.85
C GLY A 27 0.27 -8.36 10.13
N LEU A 28 -0.14 -7.11 9.83
CA LEU A 28 -1.42 -6.85 9.18
C LEU A 28 -1.37 -7.28 7.71
N LYS A 29 -2.23 -8.25 7.38
CA LYS A 29 -2.40 -8.77 6.02
C LYS A 29 -3.83 -8.57 5.57
N MET A 30 -4.02 -8.27 4.29
CA MET A 30 -5.37 -8.17 3.74
C MET A 30 -6.11 -9.51 3.72
N SER A 31 -5.41 -10.64 3.85
CA SER A 31 -6.04 -11.95 4.08
C SER A 31 -6.77 -12.07 5.43
N GLY A 32 -6.41 -11.24 6.43
CA GLY A 32 -7.17 -11.09 7.66
C GLY A 32 -8.41 -10.20 7.51
N CYS A 33 -8.51 -9.47 6.39
CA CYS A 33 -9.67 -8.68 6.02
C CYS A 33 -10.65 -9.56 5.21
N VAL A 34 -11.96 -9.32 5.30
CA VAL A 34 -13.03 -10.14 4.67
C VAL A 34 -13.08 -10.00 3.14
N THR A 35 -11.97 -9.60 2.49
CA THR A 35 -11.91 -9.34 1.05
C THR A 35 -11.43 -10.59 0.32
N ALA A 36 -12.21 -11.09 -0.64
CA ALA A 36 -11.82 -12.25 -1.43
C ALA A 36 -10.89 -11.84 -2.60
N PRO A 37 -9.90 -12.66 -2.99
CA PRO A 37 -8.94 -12.30 -4.04
C PRO A 37 -9.53 -11.95 -5.41
N TYR A 38 -10.73 -12.46 -5.73
CA TYR A 38 -11.42 -12.14 -6.99
C TYR A 38 -12.00 -10.71 -6.99
N GLU A 39 -12.01 -10.01 -5.85
CA GLU A 39 -12.59 -8.68 -5.70
C GLU A 39 -11.56 -7.55 -5.92
N PHE A 40 -10.27 -7.85 -6.09
CA PHE A 40 -9.22 -6.82 -6.15
C PHE A 40 -9.41 -5.82 -7.30
N GLU A 41 -9.83 -6.26 -8.48
CA GLU A 41 -10.14 -5.35 -9.60
C GLU A 41 -11.33 -4.43 -9.28
N LYS A 42 -12.37 -4.98 -8.64
CA LYS A 42 -13.53 -4.19 -8.20
C LYS A 42 -13.14 -3.18 -7.13
N MET A 43 -12.26 -3.56 -6.21
CA MET A 43 -11.72 -2.66 -5.19
C MET A 43 -10.87 -1.55 -5.80
N ALA A 44 -9.99 -1.89 -6.75
CA ALA A 44 -9.17 -0.94 -7.49
C ALA A 44 -10.03 0.07 -8.25
N LYS A 45 -11.08 -0.41 -8.94
CA LYS A 45 -12.05 0.46 -9.60
C LYS A 45 -12.74 1.39 -8.62
N ASN A 46 -13.23 0.85 -7.49
CA ASN A 46 -13.90 1.66 -6.47
C ASN A 46 -12.97 2.73 -5.87
N ALA A 47 -11.69 2.40 -5.65
CA ALA A 47 -10.70 3.35 -5.18
C ALA A 47 -10.48 4.49 -6.19
N MET A 48 -10.35 4.15 -7.48
CA MET A 48 -10.20 5.13 -8.55
C MET A 48 -11.46 5.98 -8.73
N ASP A 49 -12.65 5.40 -8.66
CA ASP A 49 -13.92 6.14 -8.85
C ASP A 49 -14.21 7.06 -7.66
N SER A 50 -14.06 6.55 -6.43
CA SER A 50 -14.43 7.29 -5.20
C SER A 50 -13.37 8.30 -4.77
N MET A 51 -12.09 8.01 -5.05
CA MET A 51 -10.94 8.80 -4.58
C MET A 51 -10.08 9.28 -5.76
N CYS A 52 -10.68 9.49 -6.94
CA CYS A 52 -9.99 9.82 -8.20
C CYS A 52 -8.95 10.94 -8.06
N TRP A 53 -9.25 11.96 -7.27
CA TRP A 53 -8.37 13.11 -7.06
C TRP A 53 -7.01 12.73 -6.45
N LEU A 54 -6.97 11.69 -5.61
CA LEU A 54 -5.73 11.21 -5.00
C LEU A 54 -4.79 10.56 -6.04
N PHE A 55 -5.36 9.94 -7.08
CA PHE A 55 -4.57 9.36 -8.17
C PHE A 55 -3.97 10.45 -9.06
N VAL A 56 -4.72 11.55 -9.32
CA VAL A 56 -4.22 12.71 -10.08
C VAL A 56 -3.05 13.40 -9.37
N GLY A 57 -3.06 13.42 -8.03
CA GLY A 57 -1.97 13.98 -7.22
C GLY A 57 -0.75 13.07 -7.06
N GLY A 58 -0.78 11.85 -7.60
CA GLY A 58 0.31 10.88 -7.50
C GLY A 58 1.56 11.31 -8.27
N ARG A 59 2.74 10.93 -7.78
CA ARG A 59 4.02 11.19 -8.48
C ARG A 59 4.21 10.31 -9.72
N VAL A 60 3.49 9.20 -9.79
CA VAL A 60 3.51 8.23 -10.87
C VAL A 60 2.07 7.93 -11.27
N GLU A 61 1.86 7.76 -12.57
CA GLU A 61 0.60 7.23 -13.07
C GLU A 61 0.45 5.79 -12.57
N LEU A 62 -0.72 5.48 -12.03
CA LEU A 62 -1.01 4.18 -11.44
C LEU A 62 -2.25 3.60 -12.14
N PRO A 63 -2.07 2.75 -13.16
CA PRO A 63 -3.17 2.11 -13.86
C PRO A 63 -3.92 1.13 -12.95
N ILE A 64 -5.13 0.73 -13.36
CA ILE A 64 -6.02 -0.08 -12.52
C ILE A 64 -5.45 -1.49 -12.26
N GLU A 65 -4.71 -2.03 -13.22
CA GLU A 65 -4.03 -3.32 -13.12
C GLU A 65 -2.94 -3.28 -12.04
N ASP A 66 -2.17 -2.19 -11.97
CA ASP A 66 -1.14 -2.01 -10.94
C ASP A 66 -1.75 -1.84 -9.55
N CYS A 67 -2.90 -1.17 -9.45
CA CYS A 67 -3.67 -1.10 -8.20
C CYS A 67 -4.14 -2.48 -7.72
N ALA A 68 -4.68 -3.29 -8.63
CA ALA A 68 -5.11 -4.65 -8.32
C ALA A 68 -3.91 -5.53 -7.89
N GLU A 69 -2.75 -5.38 -8.52
CA GLU A 69 -1.54 -6.09 -8.14
C GLU A 69 -0.98 -5.64 -6.77
N ILE A 70 -1.13 -4.38 -6.39
CA ILE A 70 -0.83 -3.92 -5.02
C ILE A 70 -1.69 -4.67 -4.00
N TYR A 71 -3.01 -4.75 -4.21
CA TYR A 71 -3.90 -5.51 -3.31
C TYR A 71 -3.50 -6.99 -3.20
N LYS A 72 -3.16 -7.61 -4.33
CA LYS A 72 -2.71 -9.01 -4.38
C LYS A 72 -1.40 -9.24 -3.63
N LYS A 73 -0.45 -8.30 -3.68
CA LYS A 73 0.79 -8.36 -2.90
C LYS A 73 0.53 -8.17 -1.40
N SER A 74 -0.35 -7.23 -1.04
CA SER A 74 -0.75 -6.94 0.34
C SER A 74 -1.64 -8.02 0.99
N TYR A 75 -2.19 -8.94 0.20
CA TYR A 75 -3.00 -10.06 0.70
C TYR A 75 -2.16 -11.14 1.39
N ARG A 76 -0.91 -11.33 0.96
CA ARG A 76 -0.04 -12.44 1.38
C ARG A 76 0.48 -12.31 2.80
#